data_AF-A0A9X8YNA5-F1
#
_entry.id   AF-A0A9X8YNA5-F1
#
_cell.length_a   1.000
_cell.length_b   1.000
_cell.length_c   1.000
_cell.angle_alpha   90.00
_cell.angle_beta   90.00
_cell.angle_gamma   90.00
#
_symmetry.space_group_name_H-M   'P 1'
#
loop_
_entity.id
_entity.type
_entity.pdbx_description
1 polymer ?
#
loop_
_entity_poly.entity_id
_entity_poly.type
_entity_poly.pdbx_seq_one_letter_code
_entity_poly.pdbx_strand_id
1 'polypeptide(L)'
;GEDDLRSVADLLIEQIEFCDVILVSKTDLLTPTQQGEVMALLASLNPDARIVPIAPGKLPLEAVLNTGSFSFEKAQQAPGWLKELRGEHVPETESYGISS
;
A
#
# COMPACT_ATOMS: atom_id res chain seq x y z
N GLY A 1 -24.65 -3.70 -12.43
CA GLY A 1 -25.04 -4.94 -13.12
C GLY A 1 -24.35 -6.11 -12.43
N GLU A 2 -24.42 -7.33 -12.95
CA GLU A 2 -23.60 -8.46 -12.46
C GLU A 2 -22.07 -8.25 -12.60
N ASP A 3 -21.61 -7.04 -12.94
CA ASP A 3 -20.22 -6.67 -13.23
C ASP A 3 -19.59 -5.65 -12.26
N ASP A 4 -20.16 -5.39 -11.07
CA ASP A 4 -19.74 -4.24 -10.25
C ASP A 4 -19.51 -4.55 -8.77
N LEU A 5 -18.44 -5.31 -8.45
CA LEU A 5 -18.12 -5.68 -7.07
C LEU A 5 -16.60 -5.77 -6.80
N ARG A 6 -15.78 -4.82 -7.25
CA ARG A 6 -14.45 -4.68 -6.62
C ARG A 6 -14.65 -4.06 -5.24
N SER A 7 -14.21 -4.74 -4.19
CA SER A 7 -14.38 -4.30 -2.82
C SER A 7 -13.31 -3.29 -2.43
N VAL A 8 -13.59 -2.46 -1.42
CA VAL A 8 -12.58 -1.57 -0.82
C VAL A 8 -11.37 -2.37 -0.31
N ALA A 9 -11.57 -3.62 0.09
CA ALA A 9 -10.49 -4.51 0.49
C ALA A 9 -9.55 -4.84 -0.69
N ASP A 10 -10.09 -5.05 -1.89
CA ASP A 10 -9.27 -5.32 -3.08
C ASP A 10 -8.41 -4.10 -3.43
N LEU A 11 -8.96 -2.89 -3.34
CA LEU A 11 -8.18 -1.65 -3.53
C LEU A 11 -7.04 -1.53 -2.52
N LEU A 12 -7.31 -1.80 -1.24
CA LEU A 12 -6.29 -1.70 -0.20
C LEU A 12 -5.17 -2.74 -0.40
N ILE A 13 -5.50 -3.93 -0.88
CA ILE A 13 -4.51 -4.95 -1.23
C ILE A 13 -3.66 -4.47 -2.41
N GLU A 14 -4.29 -3.95 -3.48
CA GLU A 14 -3.56 -3.40 -4.63
C GLU A 14 -2.58 -2.30 -4.18
N GLN A 15 -3.03 -1.33 -3.35
CA GLN A 15 -2.14 -0.27 -2.86
C GLN A 15 -0.97 -0.80 -2.01
N ILE A 16 -1.19 -1.85 -1.21
CA ILE A 16 -0.13 -2.51 -0.43
C ILE A 16 0.89 -3.18 -1.35
N GLU A 17 0.48 -3.84 -2.43
CA GLU A 17 1.37 -4.58 -3.34
C GLU A 17 2.37 -3.67 -4.09
N PHE A 18 2.01 -2.41 -4.38
CA PHE A 18 2.87 -1.50 -5.17
C PHE A 18 3.71 -0.53 -4.35
N CYS A 19 3.47 -0.41 -3.04
CA CYS A 19 4.17 0.59 -2.25
C CYS A 19 5.61 0.18 -1.90
N ASP A 20 6.53 1.15 -1.92
CA ASP A 20 7.91 0.94 -1.46
C ASP A 20 8.03 1.02 0.07
N VAL A 21 7.13 1.77 0.70
CA VAL A 21 7.15 2.07 2.14
C VAL A 21 5.73 2.03 2.69
N ILE A 22 5.52 1.26 3.76
CA ILE A 22 4.25 1.17 4.48
C ILE A 22 4.42 1.82 5.85
N LEU A 23 3.68 2.90 6.08
CA LEU A 23 3.63 3.56 7.39
C LEU A 23 2.43 3.04 8.17
N VAL A 24 2.69 2.34 9.26
CA VAL A 24 1.62 1.78 10.11
C VAL A 24 1.36 2.74 11.26
N SER A 25 0.27 3.51 11.13
CA SER A 25 -0.16 4.45 12.17
C SER A 25 -0.97 3.79 13.28
N LYS A 26 -1.19 4.54 14.37
CA LYS A 26 -1.99 4.10 15.54
C LYS A 26 -1.47 2.84 16.22
N THR A 27 -0.18 2.54 16.10
CA THR A 27 0.43 1.37 16.74
C THR A 27 0.39 1.47 18.27
N ASP A 28 0.23 2.68 18.80
CA ASP A 28 -0.02 2.95 20.22
C ASP A 28 -1.34 2.39 20.75
N LEU A 29 -2.30 2.08 19.87
CA LEU A 29 -3.58 1.46 20.24
C LEU A 29 -3.53 -0.07 20.22
N LEU A 30 -2.40 -0.67 19.82
CA LEU A 30 -2.24 -2.10 19.67
C LEU A 30 -1.40 -2.69 20.82
N THR A 31 -1.75 -3.90 21.22
CA THR A 31 -0.83 -4.72 22.03
C THR A 31 0.37 -5.17 21.18
N PRO A 32 1.50 -5.55 21.80
CA PRO A 32 2.66 -6.06 21.05
C PRO A 32 2.33 -7.25 20.14
N THR A 33 1.43 -8.12 20.57
CA THR A 33 0.96 -9.27 19.77
C THR A 33 0.20 -8.81 18.53
N GLN A 34 -0.80 -7.94 18.70
CA GLN A 34 -1.60 -7.42 17.58
C GLN A 34 -0.74 -6.63 16.59
N GLN A 35 0.21 -5.84 17.11
CA GLN A 35 1.16 -5.14 16.25
C GLN A 35 1.98 -6.15 15.45
N GLY A 36 2.50 -7.22 16.07
CA GLY A 36 3.21 -8.28 15.37
C GLY A 36 2.40 -8.95 14.27
N GLU A 37 1.12 -9.24 14.52
CA GLU A 37 0.19 -9.81 13.54
C GLU A 37 0.01 -8.90 12.32
N VAL A 38 -0.23 -7.60 12.54
CA VAL A 38 -0.37 -6.62 11.45
C VAL A 38 0.92 -6.51 10.63
N MET A 39 2.08 -6.45 11.28
CA MET A 39 3.36 -6.35 10.57
C MET A 39 3.64 -7.62 9.75
N ALA A 40 3.33 -8.80 10.28
CA ALA A 40 3.50 -10.07 9.58
C ALA A 40 2.56 -10.17 8.37
N LEU A 41 1.31 -9.73 8.51
CA LEU A 41 0.35 -9.68 7.41
C LEU A 41 0.85 -8.76 6.30
N LEU A 42 1.25 -7.52 6.62
CA LEU A 42 1.77 -6.57 5.64
C LEU A 42 3.03 -7.11 4.94
N ALA A 43 3.95 -7.74 5.67
CA ALA A 43 5.13 -8.36 5.09
C ALA A 43 4.80 -9.55 4.18
N SER A 44 3.71 -10.28 4.46
CA SER A 44 3.24 -11.35 3.58
C SER A 44 2.60 -10.84 2.28
N LEU A 45 1.98 -9.66 2.32
CA LEU A 45 1.34 -9.02 1.17
C LEU A 45 2.37 -8.31 0.29
N ASN A 46 3.36 -7.64 0.89
CA ASN A 46 4.45 -7.00 0.16
C ASN A 46 5.79 -7.22 0.89
N PRO A 47 6.54 -8.27 0.52
CA PRO A 47 7.84 -8.59 1.11
C PRO A 47 8.95 -7.56 0.81
N ASP A 48 8.80 -6.77 -0.25
CA ASP A 48 9.78 -5.77 -0.69
C ASP A 48 9.59 -4.41 0.00
N ALA A 49 8.40 -4.15 0.56
CA ALA A 49 8.10 -2.89 1.22
C ALA A 49 8.85 -2.72 2.54
N ARG A 50 9.35 -1.52 2.77
CA ARG A 50 9.84 -1.11 4.09
C ARG A 50 8.65 -0.78 4.99
N ILE A 51 8.39 -1.63 5.99
CA ILE A 51 7.29 -1.43 6.94
C ILE A 51 7.80 -0.66 8.16
N VAL A 52 7.16 0.47 8.49
CA VAL A 52 7.57 1.37 9.57
C VAL A 52 6.39 1.63 10.51
N PRO A 53 6.41 1.10 11.75
CA PRO A 53 5.47 1.51 12.78
C PRO A 53 5.71 2.98 13.16
N ILE A 54 4.65 3.77 13.22
CA ILE A 54 4.71 5.18 13.60
C ILE A 54 3.77 5.51 14.76
N ALA A 55 4.26 6.33 15.68
CA ALA A 55 3.44 6.95 16.71
C ALA A 55 2.81 8.24 16.18
N PRO A 56 1.70 8.73 16.78
CA PRO A 56 1.04 9.96 16.35
C PRO A 56 2.02 11.14 16.26
N GLY A 57 2.10 11.77 15.08
CA GLY A 57 2.97 12.91 14.82
C GLY A 57 4.48 12.59 14.77
N LYS A 58 4.87 11.31 14.80
CA LYS A 58 6.27 10.88 14.75
C LYS A 58 6.53 10.03 13.51
N LEU A 59 6.84 10.72 12.40
CA LEU A 59 7.24 10.11 11.14
C LEU A 59 8.74 10.32 10.91
N PRO A 60 9.57 9.26 10.80
CA PRO A 60 10.94 9.38 10.33
C PRO A 60 10.94 9.84 8.87
N LEU A 61 11.26 11.10 8.62
CA LEU A 61 11.18 11.70 7.29
C LEU A 61 12.13 11.02 6.30
N GLU A 62 13.28 10.56 6.76
CA GLU A 62 14.25 9.77 5.99
C GLU A 62 13.71 8.41 5.52
N ALA A 63 12.60 7.93 6.10
CA ALA A 63 11.93 6.72 5.63
C ALA A 63 11.00 6.98 4.44
N VAL A 64 10.69 8.24 4.11
CA VAL A 64 9.69 8.62 3.09
C VAL A 64 10.27 9.57 2.04
N LEU A 65 11.14 10.49 2.45
CA LEU A 65 11.76 11.49 1.58
C LEU A 65 13.13 11.00 1.10
N ASN A 66 13.42 11.22 -0.18
CA ASN A 66 14.71 10.91 -0.81
C ASN A 66 15.18 9.46 -0.59
N THR A 67 14.25 8.50 -0.51
CA THR A 67 14.57 7.10 -0.21
C THR A 67 15.32 6.39 -1.34
N GLY A 68 15.17 6.87 -2.58
CA GLY A 68 15.70 6.20 -3.77
C GLY A 68 15.06 4.82 -4.03
N SER A 69 13.91 4.53 -3.41
CA SER A 69 13.28 3.19 -3.48
C SER A 69 12.74 2.85 -4.87
N PHE A 70 12.40 3.86 -5.67
CA PHE A 70 11.85 3.64 -7.00
C PHE A 70 12.83 2.90 -7.91
N SER A 71 12.38 1.79 -8.48
CA SER A 71 13.08 1.05 -9.52
C SER A 71 12.18 0.84 -10.73
N PHE A 72 12.58 1.41 -11.87
CA PHE A 72 11.86 1.26 -13.14
C PHE A 72 11.87 -0.20 -13.63
N GLU A 73 12.93 -0.96 -13.34
CA GLU A 73 13.00 -2.38 -13.68
C GLU A 73 11.96 -3.18 -12.88
N LYS A 74 11.84 -2.92 -11.57
CA LYS A 74 10.82 -3.55 -10.73
C LYS A 74 9.40 -3.14 -11.16
N ALA A 75 9.19 -1.85 -11.41
CA ALA A 75 7.88 -1.32 -11.83
C ALA A 75 7.39 -2.00 -13.12
N GLN A 76 8.25 -2.20 -14.12
CA GLN A 76 7.87 -2.88 -15.38
C GLN A 76 7.48 -4.35 -15.21
N GLN A 77 8.00 -5.04 -14.19
CA GLN A 77 7.66 -6.43 -13.90
C GLN A 77 6.37 -6.56 -13.10
N ALA A 78 5.90 -5.47 -12.49
CA ALA A 78 4.74 -5.49 -11.62
C ALA A 78 3.44 -5.58 -12.45
N PRO A 79 2.53 -6.55 -12.18
CA PRO A 79 1.38 -6.83 -13.03
C PRO A 79 0.43 -5.64 -13.29
N GLY A 80 0.32 -4.72 -12.32
CA GLY A 80 -0.53 -3.54 -12.40
C GLY A 80 0.05 -2.38 -13.20
N TRP A 81 1.38 -2.27 -13.30
CA TRP A 81 2.03 -1.17 -14.03
C TRP A 81 1.73 -1.22 -15.53
N LEU A 82 1.64 -2.42 -16.09
CA LEU A 82 1.23 -2.66 -17.48
C LEU A 82 -0.22 -2.23 -17.75
N LYS A 83 -1.13 -2.30 -16.76
CA LYS A 83 -2.50 -1.79 -16.87
C LYS A 83 -2.53 -0.27 -16.86
N GLU A 84 -1.69 0.34 -16.01
CA GLU A 84 -1.53 1.80 -15.92
C GLU A 84 -1.06 2.40 -17.25
N LEU A 85 -0.02 1.81 -17.86
CA LEU A 85 0.53 2.29 -19.13
C LEU A 85 -0.46 2.16 -20.30
N ARG A 86 -1.39 1.20 -20.24
CA ARG A 86 -2.46 1.01 -21.23
C ARG A 86 -3.67 1.92 -21.00
N GLY A 87 -3.67 2.75 -19.95
CA GLY A 87 -4.79 3.60 -19.60
C GLY A 87 -6.03 2.82 -19.16
N GLU A 88 -5.84 1.59 -18.69
CA GLU A 88 -6.92 0.68 -18.27
C GLU A 88 -7.35 0.92 -16.81
N HIS A 89 -6.61 1.74 -16.06
CA HIS A 89 -6.93 2.06 -14.67
C HIS A 89 -8.01 3.14 -14.59
N VAL A 90 -9.10 2.84 -13.89
CA VAL A 90 -10.19 3.76 -13.61
C VAL A 90 -9.96 4.33 -12.21
N PRO A 91 -9.95 5.66 -12.03
CA PRO A 91 -9.68 6.30 -10.74
C PRO A 91 -10.50 5.70 -9.59
N GLU A 92 -9.94 5.71 -8.38
CA GLU A 92 -10.57 5.12 -7.19
C GLU A 92 -11.89 5.80 -6.83
N THR A 93 -12.03 7.09 -7.13
CA THR A 93 -13.29 7.84 -6.98
C THR A 93 -14.39 7.22 -7.84
N GLU A 94 -14.05 6.78 -9.05
CA GLU A 94 -14.99 6.20 -10.01
C GLU A 94 -15.20 4.70 -9.78
N SER A 95 -14.15 3.97 -9.39
CA SER A 95 -14.19 2.52 -9.15
C SER A 95 -14.75 2.12 -7.78
N TYR A 96 -14.51 2.91 -6.73
CA TYR A 96 -14.82 2.55 -5.34
C TYR A 96 -15.52 3.67 -4.55
N GLY A 97 -15.73 4.85 -5.15
CA GLY A 97 -16.36 5.99 -4.47
C GLY A 97 -15.48 6.67 -3.43
N ILE A 98 -14.14 6.51 -3.50
CA ILE A 98 -13.20 7.06 -2.52
C ILE A 98 -12.65 8.39 -3.04
N SER A 99 -12.91 9.49 -2.32
CA SER A 99 -12.35 10.81 -2.59
C SER A 99 -11.39 11.23 -1.48
N SER A 100 -10.36 12.02 -1.84
CA SER A 100 -9.44 12.65 -0.87
C SER A 100 -10.08 13.82 -0.12
#